data_AF-A0A9W3C4N0-F1
#
_entry.id   AF-A0A9W3C4N0-F1
#
_cell.length_a   1.000
_cell.length_b   1.000
_cell.length_c   1.000
_cell.angle_alpha   90.00
_cell.angle_beta   90.00
_cell.angle_gamma   90.00
#
_symmetry.space_group_name_H-M   'P 1'
#
loop_
_entity.id
_entity.type
_entity.pdbx_description
1 polymer ?
#
loop_
_entity_poly.entity_id
_entity_poly.type
_entity_poly.pdbx_seq_one_letter_code
_entity_poly.pdbx_strand_id
1 'polypeptide(L)'
;MDTDQEMSQNPPPYEHVCADDTNHKFWENDGDDHVKENGNRSSFTPGETDLNQLQAIPPVSYGQGLPFAPVDFPSPSDVWTWRVGRRVSATGFHKDRFLILPDRLKMKNVPKSFASKNTLSRYLATNFPEMDVNAFFASFCWNIPGFVSTC
;
A
#
# COMPACT_ATOMS: atom_id res chain seq x y z
N MET A 1 17.14 35.14 -43.12
CA MET A 1 17.81 34.16 -43.98
C MET A 1 19.07 33.76 -43.26
N ASP A 2 19.09 32.49 -42.87
CA ASP A 2 20.14 31.62 -42.32
C ASP A 2 21.56 31.90 -42.87
N THR A 3 22.69 31.49 -42.28
CA THR A 3 23.00 30.19 -41.64
C THR A 3 24.36 30.25 -40.93
N ASP A 4 24.46 29.53 -39.81
CA ASP A 4 25.57 28.87 -39.11
C ASP A 4 27.07 29.18 -39.38
N GLN A 5 27.86 29.26 -38.30
CA GLN A 5 29.01 28.36 -38.15
C GLN A 5 29.32 28.01 -36.68
N GLU A 6 29.37 26.70 -36.46
CA GLU A 6 29.60 25.89 -35.27
C GLU A 6 31.01 26.03 -34.65
N MET A 7 31.13 25.99 -33.32
CA MET A 7 32.26 25.32 -32.64
C MET A 7 31.79 24.65 -31.33
N SER A 8 31.82 23.32 -31.37
CA SER A 8 31.69 22.35 -30.29
C SER A 8 32.52 22.67 -29.05
N GLN A 9 31.91 22.58 -27.86
CA GLN A 9 32.58 22.08 -26.64
C GLN A 9 31.61 21.22 -25.81
N ASN A 10 31.93 19.94 -25.72
CA ASN A 10 31.25 18.94 -24.88
C ASN A 10 31.22 19.35 -23.40
N PRO A 11 30.12 19.16 -22.66
CA PRO A 11 30.14 19.25 -21.20
C PRO A 11 30.81 17.99 -20.59
N PRO A 12 31.66 18.16 -19.56
CA PRO A 12 32.27 17.05 -18.82
C PRO A 12 31.25 16.29 -17.94
N PRO A 13 31.63 15.09 -17.43
CA PRO A 13 30.71 14.07 -16.97
C PRO A 13 30.18 14.30 -15.54
N TYR A 14 29.03 13.67 -15.29
CA TYR A 14 28.44 13.34 -13.99
C TYR A 14 29.39 13.42 -12.77
N GLU A 15 29.07 14.31 -11.82
CA GLU A 15 29.39 14.09 -10.41
C GLU A 15 28.08 14.16 -9.62
N HIS A 16 27.60 12.99 -9.20
CA HIS A 16 26.49 12.85 -8.27
C HIS A 16 27.06 13.00 -6.86
N VAL A 17 27.10 14.22 -6.35
CA VAL A 17 27.40 14.49 -4.95
C VAL A 17 26.19 14.12 -4.10
N CYS A 18 26.34 13.06 -3.32
CA CYS A 18 25.45 12.73 -2.22
C CYS A 18 25.65 13.78 -1.12
N ALA A 19 24.66 14.64 -0.90
CA ALA A 19 24.59 15.45 0.30
C ALA A 19 23.72 14.73 1.34
N ASP A 20 24.39 13.96 2.20
CA ASP A 20 23.99 13.77 3.59
C ASP A 20 24.22 15.11 4.30
N ASP A 21 23.17 15.67 4.90
CA ASP A 21 23.37 16.52 6.07
C ASP A 21 22.14 16.46 7.00
N THR A 22 22.28 15.59 8.00
CA THR A 22 22.12 15.95 9.41
C THR A 22 20.84 16.69 9.82
N ASN A 23 19.83 15.96 10.27
CA ASN A 23 18.90 16.47 11.28
C ASN A 23 18.72 15.44 12.41
N HIS A 24 19.76 15.31 13.23
CA HIS A 24 19.67 14.74 14.56
C HIS A 24 18.86 15.69 15.46
N LYS A 25 17.56 15.41 15.62
CA LYS A 25 16.81 15.79 16.84
C LYS A 25 16.42 14.54 17.61
N PHE A 26 17.47 14.08 18.28
CA PHE A 26 17.47 13.37 19.55
C PHE A 26 16.35 13.83 20.49
N TRP A 27 15.40 12.95 20.75
CA TRP A 27 14.69 12.89 22.02
C TRP A 27 15.03 11.53 22.62
N GLU A 28 16.02 11.50 23.51
CA GLU A 28 16.15 10.45 24.50
C GLU A 28 14.97 10.57 25.46
N ASN A 29 14.14 9.53 25.52
CA ASN A 29 13.37 9.20 26.70
C ASN A 29 13.72 7.75 27.02
N ASP A 30 14.71 7.58 27.90
CA ASP A 30 15.02 6.30 28.51
C ASP A 30 13.89 5.93 29.47
N GLY A 31 13.19 4.85 29.11
CA GLY A 31 12.21 4.16 29.92
C GLY A 31 12.30 2.67 29.62
N ASP A 32 13.32 2.05 30.21
CA ASP A 32 13.49 0.60 30.31
C ASP A 32 12.31 0.01 31.07
N ASP A 33 11.54 -0.88 30.42
CA ASP A 33 10.93 -1.98 31.14
C ASP A 33 10.91 -3.24 30.26
N HIS A 34 11.62 -4.25 30.76
CA HIS A 34 11.74 -5.57 30.18
C HIS A 34 10.42 -6.35 30.32
N VAL A 35 9.60 -6.40 29.26
CA VAL A 35 8.58 -7.44 29.11
C VAL A 35 8.96 -8.39 28.00
N LYS A 36 9.56 -9.52 28.40
CA LYS A 36 9.60 -10.74 27.59
C LYS A 36 8.22 -11.39 27.64
N GLU A 37 7.33 -11.05 26.71
CA GLU A 37 6.11 -11.83 26.50
C GLU A 37 6.19 -12.59 25.17
N ASN A 38 6.47 -13.89 25.31
CA ASN A 38 6.28 -14.90 24.28
C ASN A 38 4.78 -14.99 23.94
N GLY A 39 4.37 -14.27 22.90
CA GLY A 39 3.04 -14.36 22.33
C GLY A 39 3.15 -14.22 20.83
N ASN A 40 3.13 -15.35 20.11
CA ASN A 40 2.90 -15.37 18.68
C ASN A 40 1.44 -14.97 18.39
N ARG A 41 1.12 -13.70 18.64
CA ARG A 41 -0.08 -13.02 18.16
C ARG A 41 0.46 -11.99 17.18
N SER A 42 0.31 -12.24 15.88
CA SER A 42 0.48 -11.21 14.87
C SER A 42 -0.64 -10.18 15.08
N SER A 43 -0.45 -9.33 16.08
CA SER A 43 -1.26 -8.16 16.32
C SER A 43 -0.92 -7.21 15.18
N PHE A 44 -1.76 -7.16 14.17
CA PHE A 44 -1.71 -6.10 13.18
C PHE A 44 -2.08 -4.81 13.93
N THR A 45 -1.11 -4.13 14.53
CA THR A 45 -1.26 -2.76 15.02
C THR A 45 -1.41 -1.88 13.76
N PRO A 46 -2.56 -1.21 13.56
CA PRO A 46 -2.77 -0.32 12.42
C PRO A 46 -1.86 0.90 12.56
N GLY A 47 -0.63 0.81 12.05
CA GLY A 47 0.35 1.90 12.12
C GLY A 47 1.82 1.48 12.02
N GLU A 48 2.15 0.22 12.35
CA GLU A 48 3.55 -0.25 12.47
C GLU A 48 3.89 -1.40 11.50
N THR A 49 3.04 -1.69 10.51
CA THR A 49 3.43 -2.65 9.47
C THR A 49 4.49 -2.00 8.59
N ASP A 50 5.75 -2.21 8.95
CA ASP A 50 6.89 -1.90 8.09
C ASP A 50 6.63 -2.60 6.76
N LEU A 51 6.31 -1.82 5.73
CA LEU A 51 5.95 -2.33 4.41
C LEU A 51 7.06 -3.21 3.81
N ASN A 52 8.29 -3.06 4.34
CA ASN A 52 9.45 -3.87 3.98
C ASN A 52 9.36 -5.33 4.49
N GLN A 53 8.45 -5.66 5.41
CA GLN A 53 8.28 -7.02 5.95
C GLN A 53 7.18 -7.83 5.24
N LEU A 54 6.36 -7.18 4.40
CA LEU A 54 5.30 -7.88 3.68
C LEU A 54 5.87 -8.65 2.48
N GLN A 55 5.62 -9.96 2.46
CA GLN A 55 6.09 -10.83 1.38
C GLN A 55 5.52 -10.41 0.03
N ALA A 56 6.37 -10.35 -0.99
CA ALA A 56 5.97 -10.14 -2.37
C ALA A 56 4.98 -11.22 -2.85
N ILE A 57 3.95 -10.78 -3.55
CA ILE A 57 2.89 -11.64 -4.06
C ILE A 57 3.08 -11.84 -5.58
N PRO A 58 2.95 -13.07 -6.10
CA PRO A 58 3.01 -13.32 -7.54
C PRO A 58 1.90 -12.59 -8.30
N PRO A 59 2.13 -12.23 -9.58
CA PRO A 59 1.08 -11.72 -10.45
C PRO A 59 -0.12 -12.68 -10.55
N VAL A 60 -1.33 -12.13 -10.75
CA VAL A 60 -2.57 -12.92 -10.91
C VAL A 60 -2.95 -13.73 -9.65
N SER A 61 -2.45 -13.33 -8.48
CA SER A 61 -2.83 -13.94 -7.19
C SER A 61 -4.10 -13.31 -6.62
N TYR A 62 -4.74 -14.03 -5.71
CA TYR A 62 -5.88 -13.57 -4.92
C TYR A 62 -5.80 -14.12 -3.50
N GLY A 63 -6.50 -13.49 -2.57
CA GLY A 63 -6.59 -13.92 -1.18
C GLY A 63 -7.71 -13.18 -0.45
N GLN A 64 -7.87 -13.50 0.83
CA GLN A 64 -8.95 -12.95 1.65
C GLN A 64 -8.40 -12.32 2.92
N GLY A 65 -9.03 -11.23 3.36
CA GLY A 65 -8.72 -10.56 4.62
C GLY A 65 -7.29 -10.01 4.69
N LEU A 66 -6.82 -9.89 5.93
CA LEU A 66 -5.55 -9.29 6.28
C LEU A 66 -4.36 -10.04 5.65
N PRO A 67 -3.24 -9.35 5.38
CA PRO A 67 -3.01 -7.92 5.60
C PRO A 67 -3.55 -7.02 4.47
N PHE A 68 -4.08 -7.58 3.37
CA PHE A 68 -4.33 -6.80 2.14
C PHE A 68 -5.81 -6.46 1.89
N ALA A 69 -6.71 -6.95 2.72
CA ALA A 69 -8.12 -6.61 2.71
C ALA A 69 -8.67 -6.58 4.15
N PRO A 70 -9.73 -5.81 4.40
CA PRO A 70 -10.36 -5.76 5.72
C PRO A 70 -11.11 -7.05 6.04
N VAL A 71 -11.27 -7.30 7.34
CA VAL A 71 -12.07 -8.39 7.93
C VAL A 71 -13.12 -7.81 8.87
N ASP A 72 -14.17 -8.58 9.12
CA ASP A 72 -15.27 -8.22 10.03
C ASP A 72 -15.93 -6.87 9.71
N PHE A 73 -15.97 -6.52 8.42
CA PHE A 73 -16.46 -5.24 7.97
C PHE A 73 -17.41 -5.36 6.77
N PRO A 74 -18.55 -4.66 6.78
CA PRO A 74 -19.06 -3.76 7.84
C PRO A 74 -19.74 -4.52 8.99
N SER A 75 -19.88 -5.83 8.88
CA SER A 75 -20.43 -6.68 9.94
C SER A 75 -19.46 -7.80 10.28
N PRO A 76 -19.50 -8.34 11.52
CA PRO A 76 -18.71 -9.50 11.87
C PRO A 76 -18.90 -10.65 10.86
N SER A 77 -17.83 -11.37 10.57
CA SER A 77 -17.74 -12.42 9.54
C SER A 77 -17.70 -11.95 8.08
N ASP A 78 -17.81 -10.65 7.79
CA ASP A 78 -17.57 -10.16 6.44
C ASP A 78 -16.07 -10.08 6.12
N VAL A 79 -15.61 -11.01 5.28
CA VAL A 79 -14.23 -11.05 4.82
C VAL A 79 -14.12 -10.52 3.40
N TRP A 80 -13.37 -9.44 3.22
CA TRP A 80 -13.12 -8.88 1.89
C TRP A 80 -12.05 -9.69 1.17
N THR A 81 -12.16 -9.77 -0.15
CA THR A 81 -11.19 -10.47 -0.98
C THR A 81 -10.29 -9.45 -1.68
N TRP A 82 -9.00 -9.71 -1.76
CA TRP A 82 -8.06 -8.95 -2.58
C TRP A 82 -7.61 -9.78 -3.78
N ARG A 83 -7.31 -9.12 -4.89
CA ARG A 83 -6.63 -9.74 -6.03
C ARG A 83 -5.67 -8.76 -6.68
N VAL A 84 -4.64 -9.32 -7.34
CA VAL A 84 -3.66 -8.57 -8.11
C VAL A 84 -3.66 -8.99 -9.58
N GLY A 85 -3.34 -8.05 -10.46
CA GLY A 85 -3.16 -8.28 -11.89
C GLY A 85 -1.71 -8.58 -12.26
N ARG A 86 -1.33 -8.26 -13.50
CA ARG A 86 0.00 -8.59 -14.03
C ARG A 86 1.05 -7.49 -13.80
N ARG A 87 0.61 -6.24 -13.67
CA ARG A 87 1.51 -5.09 -13.69
C ARG A 87 2.05 -4.77 -12.30
N VAL A 88 3.37 -4.82 -12.17
CA VAL A 88 4.12 -4.36 -10.99
C VAL A 88 4.85 -3.05 -11.34
N SER A 89 4.90 -2.09 -10.42
CA SER A 89 5.68 -0.85 -10.57
C SER A 89 7.17 -1.11 -10.40
N ALA A 90 8.01 -0.19 -10.86
CA ALA A 90 9.45 -0.22 -10.58
C ALA A 90 9.76 -0.19 -9.07
N THR A 91 8.84 0.36 -8.26
CA THR A 91 8.92 0.38 -6.80
C THR A 91 8.48 -0.92 -6.13
N GLY A 92 8.12 -1.97 -6.89
CA GLY A 92 7.81 -3.29 -6.34
C GLY A 92 6.39 -3.45 -5.80
N PHE A 93 5.41 -2.70 -6.31
CA PHE A 93 4.00 -2.85 -5.91
C PHE A 93 3.10 -3.17 -7.10
N HIS A 94 2.07 -3.97 -6.85
CA HIS A 94 1.03 -4.25 -7.85
C HIS A 94 0.27 -2.96 -8.19
N LYS A 95 0.32 -2.55 -9.47
CA LYS A 95 -0.50 -1.45 -9.99
C LYS A 95 -1.95 -1.88 -10.13
N ASP A 96 -2.15 -3.10 -10.61
CA ASP A 96 -3.46 -3.71 -10.76
C ASP A 96 -3.82 -4.40 -9.45
N ARG A 97 -4.46 -3.69 -8.53
CA ARG A 97 -5.06 -4.33 -7.36
C ARG A 97 -6.52 -4.00 -7.23
N PHE A 98 -7.28 -4.97 -6.75
CA PHE A 98 -8.71 -4.87 -6.56
C PHE A 98 -9.10 -5.40 -5.19
N LEU A 99 -9.93 -4.64 -4.47
CA LEU A 99 -10.74 -5.18 -3.38
C LEU A 99 -12.07 -5.64 -3.91
N ILE A 100 -12.55 -6.77 -3.43
CA ILE A 100 -13.79 -7.41 -3.85
C ILE A 100 -14.68 -7.52 -2.61
N LEU A 101 -15.96 -7.15 -2.78
CA LEU A 101 -16.93 -7.17 -1.70
C LEU A 101 -17.13 -8.59 -1.13
N PRO A 102 -17.43 -8.72 0.16
CA PRO A 102 -18.05 -9.92 0.74
C PRO A 102 -19.34 -10.26 0.00
N ASP A 103 -19.68 -11.54 -0.09
CA ASP A 103 -20.86 -12.01 -0.84
C ASP A 103 -22.16 -11.36 -0.37
N ARG A 104 -22.28 -11.12 0.95
CA ARG A 104 -23.42 -10.45 1.57
C ARG A 104 -23.67 -9.05 1.02
N LEU A 105 -22.63 -8.35 0.58
CA LEU A 105 -22.72 -6.99 0.04
C LEU A 105 -22.88 -6.95 -1.49
N LYS A 106 -22.75 -8.09 -2.19
CA LYS A 106 -22.90 -8.15 -3.64
C LYS A 106 -24.37 -8.05 -4.04
N MET A 107 -24.79 -6.85 -4.42
CA MET A 107 -26.14 -6.57 -4.95
C MET A 107 -26.09 -6.24 -6.44
N LYS A 108 -27.23 -6.38 -7.16
CA LYS A 108 -27.29 -6.22 -8.63
C LYS A 108 -26.75 -4.86 -9.14
N ASN A 109 -26.92 -3.80 -8.37
CA ASN A 109 -26.53 -2.43 -8.75
C ASN A 109 -25.32 -1.91 -7.95
N VAL A 110 -24.59 -2.78 -7.26
CA VAL A 110 -23.42 -2.42 -6.45
C VAL A 110 -22.15 -2.89 -7.17
N PRO A 111 -21.10 -2.05 -7.27
CA PRO A 111 -19.82 -2.48 -7.79
C PRO A 111 -19.30 -3.70 -7.02
N LYS A 112 -18.96 -4.77 -7.74
CA LYS A 112 -18.45 -6.01 -7.11
C LYS A 112 -17.01 -5.89 -6.64
N SER A 113 -16.25 -4.95 -7.20
CA SER A 113 -14.84 -4.74 -6.90
C SER A 113 -14.40 -3.30 -7.12
N PHE A 114 -13.37 -2.87 -6.40
CA PHE A 114 -12.81 -1.53 -6.42
C PHE A 114 -11.30 -1.56 -6.68
N ALA A 115 -10.87 -0.83 -7.72
CA ALA A 115 -9.45 -0.65 -8.04
C ALA A 115 -8.85 0.66 -7.44
N SER A 116 -9.72 1.58 -7.04
CA SER A 116 -9.34 2.94 -6.61
C SER A 116 -9.81 3.21 -5.17
N LYS A 117 -8.94 3.81 -4.36
CA LYS A 117 -9.31 4.30 -3.02
C LYS A 117 -10.48 5.26 -3.08
N ASN A 118 -10.51 6.16 -4.06
CA ASN A 118 -11.54 7.19 -4.16
C ASN A 118 -12.93 6.59 -4.45
N THR A 119 -13.01 5.65 -5.39
CA THR A 119 -14.27 4.96 -5.70
C THR A 119 -14.77 4.15 -4.51
N LEU A 120 -13.86 3.47 -3.79
CA LEU A 120 -14.20 2.73 -2.57
C LEU A 120 -14.63 3.67 -1.44
N SER A 121 -13.90 4.76 -1.20
CA SER A 121 -14.24 5.78 -0.21
C SER A 121 -15.64 6.35 -0.43
N ARG A 122 -15.97 6.71 -1.68
CA ARG A 122 -17.33 7.18 -2.02
C ARG A 122 -18.38 6.10 -1.78
N TYR A 123 -18.11 4.85 -2.14
CA TYR A 123 -19.01 3.74 -1.87
C TYR A 123 -19.28 3.58 -0.37
N LEU A 124 -18.22 3.60 0.46
CA LEU A 124 -18.34 3.48 1.91
C LEU A 124 -19.13 4.63 2.52
N ALA A 125 -18.79 5.88 2.19
CA ALA A 125 -19.50 7.06 2.68
C ALA A 125 -21.00 7.07 2.28
N THR A 126 -21.34 6.51 1.12
CA THR A 126 -22.73 6.46 0.63
C THR A 126 -23.54 5.34 1.28
N ASN A 127 -22.96 4.14 1.43
CA ASN A 127 -23.69 2.94 1.87
C ASN A 127 -23.62 2.74 3.39
N PHE A 128 -22.64 3.35 4.03
CA PHE A 128 -22.35 3.17 5.46
C PHE A 128 -21.90 4.50 6.07
N PRO A 129 -22.81 5.50 6.14
CA PRO A 129 -22.47 6.88 6.52
C PRO A 129 -22.01 7.03 7.98
N GLU A 130 -22.31 6.05 8.83
CA GLU A 130 -21.95 6.07 10.26
C GLU A 130 -20.50 5.65 10.52
N MET A 131 -19.77 5.20 9.49
CA MET A 131 -18.45 4.61 9.67
C MET A 131 -17.31 5.58 9.40
N ASP A 132 -16.21 5.38 10.13
CA ASP A 132 -14.95 6.05 9.87
C ASP A 132 -14.21 5.39 8.68
N VAL A 133 -14.26 6.06 7.54
CA VAL A 133 -13.59 5.63 6.30
C VAL A 133 -12.07 5.60 6.46
N ASN A 134 -11.49 6.45 7.31
CA ASN A 134 -10.05 6.46 7.55
C ASN A 134 -9.64 5.25 8.39
N ALA A 135 -10.38 4.93 9.45
CA ALA A 135 -10.17 3.71 10.23
C ALA A 135 -10.26 2.45 9.35
N PHE A 136 -11.22 2.41 8.41
CA PHE A 136 -11.31 1.35 7.43
C PHE A 136 -10.02 1.21 6.60
N PHE A 137 -9.49 2.30 6.04
CA PHE A 137 -8.25 2.24 5.23
C PHE A 137 -6.98 2.02 6.06
N ALA A 138 -7.01 2.31 7.36
CA ALA A 138 -5.92 2.01 8.28
C ALA A 138 -5.90 0.53 8.69
N SER A 139 -7.05 -0.16 8.66
CA SER A 139 -7.17 -1.55 9.10
C SER A 139 -6.41 -2.58 8.24
N PHE A 140 -5.95 -2.21 7.05
CA PHE A 140 -5.23 -3.11 6.15
C PHE A 140 -4.26 -2.35 5.24
N CYS A 141 -3.30 -3.07 4.68
CA CYS A 141 -2.35 -2.53 3.70
C CYS A 141 -3.01 -2.47 2.32
N TRP A 142 -3.33 -1.25 1.88
CA TRP A 142 -3.81 -1.05 0.51
C TRP A 142 -2.77 -1.56 -0.49
N ASN A 143 -1.48 -1.19 -0.35
CA ASN A 143 -0.38 -1.54 -1.28
C ASN A 143 0.04 -3.00 -1.10
N ILE A 144 -0.01 -3.77 -2.20
CA ILE A 144 0.38 -5.18 -2.22
C ILE A 144 1.75 -5.29 -2.90
N PRO A 145 2.80 -5.73 -2.18
CA PRO A 145 4.13 -5.92 -2.76
C PRO A 145 4.12 -6.99 -3.86
N GLY A 146 4.92 -6.80 -4.89
CA GLY A 146 5.07 -7.69 -6.02
C GLY A 146 6.54 -7.82 -6.41
N PHE A 147 6.84 -8.86 -7.19
CA PHE A 147 8.20 -9.08 -7.68
C PHE A 147 8.56 -8.01 -8.71
N VAL A 148 9.60 -7.21 -8.42
CA VAL A 148 10.18 -6.29 -9.40
C VAL A 148 10.82 -7.13 -10.50
N SER A 149 10.41 -6.89 -11.74
CA SER A 149 11.13 -7.43 -12.89
C SER A 149 12.42 -6.62 -13.06
N THR A 150 13.51 -7.09 -12.47
CA THR A 150 14.85 -6.60 -12.80
C THR A 150 15.16 -7.10 -14.21
N CYS A 151 15.31 -6.17 -15.15
CA CYS A 151 15.71 -6.47 -16.52
C CYS A 151 17.20 -6.80 -16.58
#